data_AF-A0A2M7DYL7-F1
#
_entry.id   AF-A0A2M7DYL7-F1
#
_cell.length_a   1.000
_cell.length_b   1.000
_cell.length_c   1.000
_cell.angle_alpha   90.00
_cell.angle_beta   90.00
_cell.angle_gamma   90.00
#
_symmetry.space_group_name_H-M   'P 1'
#
loop_
_entity.id
_entity.type
_entity.pdbx_description
1 polymer ?
#
loop_
_entity_poly.entity_id
_entity_poly.type
_entity_poly.pdbx_seq_one_letter_code
_entity_poly.pdbx_strand_id
1 'polypeptide(L)'
;MPIGVHIKQQPFNSQTVKINNGDSIYMFSDGYADQFGGPKGKKFKYKQLKELLLKINGLPMQEQKLILNNTILDWRGKNPQIDDIILSGIYFGKETLKIKNNKQ
;
A
#
# COMPACT_ATOMS: atom_id res chain seq x y z
N MET A 1 -18.28 12.38 0.71
CA MET A 1 -19.16 11.29 0.24
C MET A 1 -18.49 10.63 -0.96
N PRO A 2 -18.71 9.33 -1.21
CA PRO A 2 -18.26 8.71 -2.46
C PRO A 2 -18.94 9.38 -3.66
N ILE A 3 -18.37 9.16 -4.85
CA ILE A 3 -18.94 9.67 -6.10
C ILE A 3 -20.34 9.09 -6.29
N GLY A 4 -21.34 9.95 -6.48
CA GLY A 4 -22.73 9.56 -6.63
C GLY A 4 -23.70 10.71 -6.37
N VAL A 5 -24.99 10.49 -6.67
CA VAL A 5 -26.06 11.45 -6.39
C VAL A 5 -26.50 11.26 -4.93
N HIS A 6 -26.35 12.31 -4.13
CA HIS A 6 -26.72 12.37 -2.72
C HIS A 6 -27.69 13.53 -2.49
N ILE A 7 -28.57 13.39 -1.49
CA ILE A 7 -29.57 14.40 -1.09
C ILE A 7 -28.91 15.76 -0.80
N LYS A 8 -27.72 15.73 -0.18
CA LYS A 8 -26.88 16.90 0.01
C LYS A 8 -25.63 16.74 -0.82
N GLN A 9 -25.41 17.58 -1.83
CA GLN A 9 -24.17 17.61 -2.59
C GLN A 9 -23.11 18.37 -1.78
N GLN A 10 -21.90 17.82 -1.67
CA GLN A 10 -20.74 18.52 -1.13
C GLN A 10 -19.62 18.48 -2.19
N PRO A 11 -18.98 19.62 -2.51
CA PRO A 11 -17.90 19.65 -3.48
C PRO A 11 -16.69 18.87 -2.95
N PHE A 12 -15.97 18.23 -3.87
CA PHE A 12 -14.65 17.67 -3.56
C PHE A 12 -13.64 18.80 -3.43
N ASN A 13 -12.79 18.71 -2.40
CA ASN A 13 -11.73 19.68 -2.17
C ASN A 13 -10.39 19.06 -2.57
N SER A 14 -9.62 19.77 -3.38
CA SER A 14 -8.23 19.43 -3.65
C SER A 14 -7.37 19.71 -2.43
N GLN A 15 -6.42 18.82 -2.14
CA GLN A 15 -5.40 19.00 -1.11
C GLN A 15 -4.04 18.99 -1.80
N THR A 16 -3.21 19.99 -1.50
CA THR A 16 -1.86 20.11 -2.06
C THR A 16 -0.85 19.88 -0.96
N VAL A 17 0.10 18.97 -1.20
CA VAL A 17 1.19 18.65 -0.26
C VAL A 17 2.52 18.86 -0.99
N LYS A 18 3.48 19.48 -0.30
CA LYS A 18 4.84 19.61 -0.83
C LYS A 18 5.57 18.27 -0.70
N ILE A 19 6.14 17.79 -1.79
CA ILE A 19 6.92 16.55 -1.86
C ILE A 19 8.41 16.88 -1.91
N ASN A 20 9.20 16.20 -1.10
CA ASN A 20 10.66 16.32 -1.06
C ASN A 20 11.32 15.07 -1.66
N ASN A 21 12.59 15.21 -2.04
CA ASN A 21 13.39 14.06 -2.48
C ASN A 21 13.58 13.07 -1.32
N GLY A 22 13.21 11.81 -1.54
CA GLY A 22 13.20 10.74 -0.55
C GLY A 22 11.80 10.38 -0.05
N ASP A 23 10.76 11.11 -0.44
CA ASP A 23 9.39 10.83 0.01
C ASP A 23 8.73 9.71 -0.80
N SER A 24 7.88 8.93 -0.14
CA SER A 24 7.03 7.90 -0.77
C SER A 24 5.56 8.23 -0.55
N ILE A 25 4.76 8.13 -1.61
CA ILE A 25 3.29 8.27 -1.55
C ILE A 25 2.66 6.91 -1.81
N TYR A 26 1.72 6.50 -0.96
CA TYR A 26 0.94 5.28 -1.16
C TYR A 26 -0.54 5.60 -1.30
N MET A 27 -1.21 4.88 -2.20
CA MET A 27 -2.65 4.86 -2.38
C MET A 27 -3.12 3.42 -2.31
N PHE A 28 -4.21 3.16 -1.59
CA PHE A 28 -4.71 1.81 -1.40
C PHE A 28 -6.23 1.77 -1.21
N SER A 29 -6.83 0.63 -1.54
CA SER A 29 -8.20 0.28 -1.13
C SER A 29 -8.21 -0.29 0.30
N ASP A 30 -9.40 -0.37 0.89
CA ASP A 30 -9.63 -0.94 2.22
C ASP A 30 -9.39 -2.46 2.29
N GLY A 31 -9.52 -3.18 1.16
CA GLY A 31 -9.36 -4.64 1.09
C GLY A 31 -8.10 -5.19 1.78
N TYR A 32 -6.95 -4.49 1.70
CA TYR A 32 -5.73 -4.93 2.39
C TYR A 32 -5.91 -4.92 3.92
N ALA A 33 -6.49 -3.85 4.46
CA ALA A 33 -6.72 -3.71 5.90
C ALA A 33 -7.85 -4.64 6.38
N ASP A 34 -8.81 -4.93 5.50
CA ASP A 34 -9.99 -5.72 5.83
C ASP A 34 -9.77 -7.23 5.73
N GLN A 35 -8.67 -7.68 5.11
CA GLN A 35 -8.30 -9.09 5.05
C GLN A 35 -8.22 -9.76 6.43
N PHE A 36 -9.01 -10.81 6.63
CA PHE A 36 -8.95 -11.68 7.80
C PHE A 36 -7.77 -12.66 7.72
N GLY A 37 -7.15 -12.92 8.86
CA GLY A 37 -5.97 -13.77 8.92
C GLY A 37 -5.29 -13.80 10.28
N GLY A 38 -4.05 -14.26 10.27
CA GLY A 38 -3.20 -14.42 11.44
C GLY A 38 -3.70 -15.50 12.42
N PRO A 39 -2.96 -15.74 13.51
CA PRO A 39 -3.25 -16.83 14.45
C PRO A 39 -4.62 -16.74 15.15
N LYS A 40 -5.22 -15.55 15.16
CA LYS A 40 -6.49 -15.27 15.83
C LYS A 40 -7.63 -14.96 14.86
N GLY A 41 -7.42 -15.14 13.54
CA GLY A 41 -8.44 -14.88 12.52
C GLY A 41 -8.99 -13.45 12.56
N LYS A 42 -8.11 -12.44 12.69
CA LYS A 42 -8.49 -11.02 12.79
C LYS A 42 -8.21 -10.29 11.48
N LYS A 43 -8.89 -9.16 11.26
CA LYS A 43 -8.55 -8.19 10.21
C LYS A 43 -7.11 -7.67 10.40
N PHE A 44 -6.42 -7.37 9.30
CA PHE A 44 -5.06 -6.81 9.31
C PHE A 44 -5.03 -5.37 9.86
N LYS A 45 -6.07 -4.57 9.58
CA LYS A 45 -6.28 -3.17 10.01
C LYS A 45 -5.23 -2.17 9.50
N TYR A 46 -5.65 -0.91 9.42
CA TYR A 46 -4.79 0.20 8.97
C TYR A 46 -3.57 0.45 9.84
N LYS A 47 -3.65 0.15 11.16
CA LYS A 47 -2.50 0.34 12.07
C LYS A 47 -1.31 -0.53 11.65
N GLN A 48 -1.53 -1.82 11.42
CA GLN A 48 -0.46 -2.74 11.01
C GLN A 48 0.05 -2.40 9.61
N LEU A 49 -0.83 -1.97 8.69
CA LEU A 49 -0.42 -1.53 7.35
C LEU A 49 0.49 -0.29 7.42
N LYS A 50 0.13 0.70 8.24
CA LYS A 50 0.96 1.89 8.45
C LYS A 50 2.33 1.53 9.04
N GLU A 51 2.36 0.68 10.06
CA GLU A 51 3.61 0.22 10.68
C GLU A 51 4.50 -0.54 9.68
N LEU A 52 3.89 -1.38 8.83
CA LEU A 52 4.60 -2.10 7.77
C LEU A 52 5.21 -1.15 6.74
N LEU A 53 4.42 -0.20 6.22
CA LEU A 53 4.89 0.80 5.24
C LEU A 53 6.06 1.63 5.81
N LEU A 54 5.96 2.07 7.06
CA LEU A 54 7.05 2.79 7.73
C LEU A 54 8.30 1.94 7.88
N LYS A 55 8.15 0.65 8.22
CA LYS A 55 9.26 -0.29 8.38
C LYS A 55 10.01 -0.52 7.06
N ILE A 56 9.30 -0.58 5.93
CA ILE A 56 9.89 -0.92 4.62
C ILE A 56 10.25 0.29 3.76
N ASN A 57 9.91 1.51 4.17
CA ASN A 57 10.06 2.72 3.35
C ASN A 57 11.49 2.96 2.82
N GLY A 58 12.52 2.49 3.52
CA GLY A 58 13.92 2.64 3.09
C GLY A 58 14.39 1.63 2.03
N LEU A 59 13.56 0.65 1.66
CA LEU A 59 13.91 -0.38 0.70
C LEU A 59 13.56 0.03 -0.74
N PRO A 60 14.19 -0.56 -1.77
CA PRO A 60 13.76 -0.38 -3.16
C PRO A 60 12.28 -0.73 -3.36
N MET A 61 11.57 0.03 -4.20
CA MET A 61 10.12 -0.17 -4.41
C MET A 61 9.73 -1.59 -4.81
N GLN A 62 10.60 -2.28 -5.56
CA GLN A 62 10.41 -3.69 -5.91
C GLN A 62 10.44 -4.62 -4.69
N GLU A 63 11.37 -4.39 -3.76
CA GLU A 63 11.47 -5.15 -2.51
C GLU A 63 10.28 -4.86 -1.60
N GLN A 64 9.86 -3.60 -1.50
CA GLN A 64 8.67 -3.22 -0.75
C GLN A 64 7.42 -3.93 -1.27
N LYS A 65 7.23 -3.97 -2.59
CA LYS A 65 6.13 -4.70 -3.23
C LYS A 65 6.14 -6.18 -2.86
N LEU A 66 7.30 -6.83 -2.89
CA LEU A 66 7.44 -8.23 -2.52
C LEU A 66 7.07 -8.45 -1.04
N ILE A 67 7.55 -7.60 -0.15
CA ILE A 67 7.27 -7.69 1.29
C ILE A 67 5.78 -7.50 1.57
N LEU A 68 5.13 -6.52 0.95
CA LEU A 68 3.69 -6.28 1.09
C LEU A 68 2.89 -7.50 0.60
N ASN A 69 3.23 -8.04 -0.56
CA ASN A 69 2.54 -9.20 -1.12
C ASN A 69 2.71 -10.45 -0.24
N ASN A 70 3.92 -10.73 0.23
CA ASN A 70 4.16 -11.87 1.11
C ASN A 70 3.46 -11.69 2.45
N THR A 71 3.49 -10.48 3.02
CA THR A 71 2.84 -10.20 4.31
C THR A 71 1.34 -10.46 4.26
N ILE A 72 0.65 -10.03 3.19
CA ILE A 72 -0.79 -10.23 3.09
C ILE A 72 -1.15 -11.69 2.79
N LEU A 73 -0.34 -12.41 2.01
CA LEU A 73 -0.51 -13.83 1.75
C LEU A 73 -0.31 -14.67 3.01
N ASP A 74 0.76 -14.39 3.76
CA ASP A 74 1.06 -15.05 5.03
C ASP A 74 0.00 -14.74 6.08
N TRP A 75 -0.43 -13.48 6.16
CA TRP A 75 -1.52 -13.09 7.06
C TRP A 75 -2.80 -13.84 6.72
N ARG A 76 -3.25 -13.79 5.47
CA ARG A 76 -4.46 -14.48 5.03
C ARG A 76 -4.36 -15.98 5.29
N GLY A 77 -3.22 -16.59 5.00
CA GLY A 77 -3.03 -18.04 5.07
C GLY A 77 -4.07 -18.75 4.21
N LYS A 78 -4.85 -19.64 4.84
CA LYS A 78 -5.93 -20.39 4.17
C LYS A 78 -7.27 -19.65 4.13
N ASN A 79 -7.39 -18.48 4.76
CA ASN A 79 -8.64 -17.72 4.73
C ASN A 79 -8.91 -17.23 3.30
N PRO A 80 -10.18 -17.16 2.86
CA PRO A 80 -10.50 -16.56 1.58
C PRO A 80 -10.16 -15.06 1.58
N GLN A 81 -9.88 -14.54 0.39
CA GLN A 81 -9.89 -13.10 0.18
C GLN A 81 -11.33 -12.61 0.13
N ILE A 82 -11.61 -11.54 0.86
CA ILE A 82 -12.98 -11.05 1.06
C ILE A 82 -13.33 -9.85 0.17
N ASP A 83 -12.32 -9.18 -0.40
CA ASP A 83 -12.47 -7.95 -1.17
C ASP A 83 -11.27 -7.75 -2.11
N ASP A 84 -11.39 -6.81 -3.05
CA ASP A 84 -10.32 -6.43 -3.96
C ASP A 84 -9.20 -5.66 -3.22
N ILE A 85 -7.96 -6.11 -3.42
CA ILE A 85 -6.79 -5.51 -2.77
C ILE A 85 -5.99 -4.72 -3.81
N ILE A 86 -5.97 -3.39 -3.64
CA ILE A 86 -5.15 -2.48 -4.43
C ILE A 86 -4.22 -1.72 -3.48
N LEU A 87 -2.92 -1.74 -3.77
CA LEU A 87 -1.93 -0.89 -3.12
C LEU A 87 -0.90 -0.47 -4.17
N SER A 88 -0.80 0.84 -4.38
CA SER A 88 0.16 1.48 -5.28
C SER A 88 1.06 2.42 -4.49
N GLY A 89 2.35 2.42 -4.79
CA GLY A 89 3.34 3.28 -4.17
C GLY A 89 4.20 3.98 -5.21
N ILE A 90 4.52 5.24 -4.98
CA ILE A 90 5.39 6.06 -5.81
C ILE A 90 6.47 6.66 -4.92
N TYR A 91 7.73 6.40 -5.26
CA TYR A 91 8.89 7.00 -4.61
C TYR A 91 9.39 8.20 -5.40
N PHE A 92 9.61 9.31 -4.72
CA PHE A 92 10.12 10.55 -5.29
C PHE A 92 11.57 10.72 -4.90
N GLY A 93 12.48 10.17 -5.69
CA GLY A 93 13.90 10.37 -5.48
C GLY A 93 14.73 10.14 -6.73
N LYS A 94 16.01 10.54 -6.68
CA LYS A 94 16.98 10.21 -7.73
C LYS A 94 17.32 8.72 -7.66
N GLU A 95 16.56 7.91 -8.40
CA GLU A 95 16.91 6.51 -8.57
C GLU A 95 18.09 6.41 -9.55
N THR A 96 19.26 6.04 -9.04
CA THR A 96 20.38 5.67 -9.94
C THR A 96 20.10 4.25 -10.41
N LEU A 97 19.49 4.10 -11.58
CA LEU A 97 19.31 2.80 -12.22
C LEU A 97 20.69 2.17 -12.46
N LYS A 98 21.13 1.30 -11.54
CA LYS A 98 22.28 0.43 -11.78
C LYS A 98 21.82 -0.62 -12.79
N ILE A 99 22.07 -0.36 -14.07
CA ILE A 99 21.92 -1.36 -15.13
C ILE A 99 22.85 -2.52 -14.75
N LYS A 100 22.26 -3.64 -14.31
CA LYS A 100 23.01 -4.89 -14.17
C LYS A 100 23.30 -5.39 -15.58
N ASN A 101 24.50 -5.11 -16.06
CA ASN A 101 25.06 -5.79 -17.22
C ASN A 101 25.27 -7.26 -16.85
N ASN A 102 24.26 -8.09 -17.08
CA ASN A 102 24.45 -9.53 -17.11
C ASN A 102 25.17 -9.89 -18.41
N LYS A 103 26.50 -9.82 -18.38
CA LYS A 103 27.36 -10.65 -19.22
C LYS A 103 27.84 -11.82 -18.37
N GLN A 104 27.29 -12.99 -18.63
CA GLN A 104 27.99 -14.28 -18.60
C GLN A 104 27.32 -15.17 -19.64
#